data_AF-A0A124GQC0-F1
#
_entry.id   AF-A0A124GQC0-F1
#
_cell.length_a   1.000
_cell.length_b   1.000
_cell.length_c   1.000
_cell.angle_alpha   90.00
_cell.angle_beta   90.00
_cell.angle_gamma   90.00
#
_symmetry.space_group_name_H-M   'P 1'
#
loop_
_entity.id
_entity.type
_entity.pdbx_description
1 polymer ?
#
loop_
_entity_poly.entity_id
_entity_poly.type
_entity_poly.pdbx_seq_one_letter_code
_entity_poly.pdbx_strand_id
1 'polypeptide(L)'
;MSGATYTNARMNRGITPKSSAPRYALKAPERQVAFRLEHIAMEKTMLLLRPHGDPQSDHAYKISDEQGSPVFAATGRKYNDRSCRELRDSSGLPLFDIHTKPFSNALGWVVTLPGSKISDATIAKATPKLAWNSINLIFSFRNGAAEDRKSEEDKQLTLTVKKHGEALAFFDIVDGDRRIAELCESITHNEKLVLRRMKRGGNHRPALDLIVSPGVDISLVTVIAVIVSD
;
A
#
# COMPACT_ATOMS: atom_id res chain seq x y z
N MET A 1 -3.01 15.88 64.14
CA MET A 1 -3.87 15.95 62.95
C MET A 1 -2.97 16.04 61.72
N SER A 2 -2.94 15.01 60.87
CA SER A 2 -2.37 15.11 59.52
C SER A 2 -3.06 14.09 58.63
N GLY A 3 -4.07 14.56 57.88
CA GLY A 3 -4.78 13.77 56.89
C GLY A 3 -3.92 13.63 55.64
N ALA A 4 -3.39 12.44 55.39
CA ALA A 4 -2.78 12.08 54.12
C ALA A 4 -3.90 11.74 53.12
N THR A 5 -4.25 12.71 52.29
CA THR A 5 -5.24 12.53 51.22
C THR A 5 -4.59 11.76 50.07
N TYR A 6 -4.78 10.45 50.03
CA TYR A 6 -4.43 9.61 48.88
C TYR A 6 -5.42 9.88 47.75
N THR A 7 -5.03 10.70 46.78
CA THR A 7 -5.71 10.85 45.49
C THR A 7 -5.45 9.60 44.65
N ASN A 8 -6.30 8.58 44.82
CA ASN A 8 -6.37 7.47 43.88
C ASN A 8 -6.81 8.00 42.52
N ALA A 9 -5.86 8.15 41.60
CA ALA A 9 -6.13 8.38 40.19
C ALA A 9 -6.93 7.19 39.65
N ARG A 10 -8.25 7.37 39.57
CA ARG A 10 -9.19 6.42 39.01
C ARG A 10 -8.89 6.29 37.52
N MET A 11 -8.10 5.29 37.14
CA MET A 11 -7.92 4.89 35.75
C MET A 11 -9.29 4.48 35.20
N ASN A 12 -9.94 5.42 34.50
CA ASN A 12 -11.13 5.16 33.72
C ASN A 12 -10.73 4.21 32.58
N ARG A 13 -10.84 2.89 32.82
CA ARG A 13 -10.79 1.85 31.77
C ARG A 13 -12.09 1.86 30.96
N GLY A 14 -12.42 3.01 30.41
CA GLY A 14 -13.60 3.29 29.60
C GLY A 14 -13.23 3.66 28.17
N ILE A 15 -12.30 2.92 27.56
CA ILE A 15 -12.13 2.90 26.11
C ILE A 15 -12.17 1.44 25.70
N THR A 16 -13.36 0.86 25.71
CA THR A 16 -13.62 -0.29 24.86
C THR A 16 -13.47 0.19 23.41
N PRO A 17 -12.57 -0.38 22.60
CA PRO A 17 -12.57 -0.11 21.17
C PRO A 17 -13.95 -0.48 20.66
N LYS A 18 -14.68 0.48 20.06
CA LYS A 18 -15.94 0.21 19.38
C LYS A 18 -15.65 -0.73 18.22
N SER A 19 -15.83 -2.03 18.47
CA SER A 19 -15.75 -3.13 17.51
C SER A 19 -14.45 -3.19 16.68
N SER A 20 -13.32 -3.55 17.29
CA SER A 20 -12.20 -4.10 16.51
C SER A 20 -12.48 -5.58 16.26
N ALA A 21 -13.16 -5.91 15.16
CA ALA A 21 -13.10 -7.29 14.66
C ALA A 21 -11.62 -7.71 14.62
N PRO A 22 -11.26 -8.91 15.09
CA PRO A 22 -9.87 -9.35 15.11
C PRO A 22 -9.28 -9.24 13.70
N ARG A 23 -8.09 -8.65 13.61
CA ARG A 23 -7.37 -8.56 12.33
C ARG A 23 -7.10 -9.98 11.81
N TYR A 24 -7.11 -10.13 10.49
CA TYR A 24 -6.67 -11.38 9.89
C TYR A 24 -5.21 -11.66 10.23
N ALA A 25 -4.87 -12.95 10.31
CA ALA A 25 -3.49 -13.37 10.50
C ALA A 25 -2.67 -13.04 9.24
N LEU A 26 -1.45 -12.53 9.44
CA LEU A 26 -0.46 -12.39 8.37
C LEU A 26 0.06 -13.79 8.02
N LYS A 27 -0.30 -14.28 6.83
CA LYS A 27 0.06 -15.62 6.35
C LYS A 27 0.31 -15.59 4.84
N ALA A 28 1.11 -16.54 4.37
CA ALA A 28 1.27 -16.78 2.94
C ALA A 28 -0.09 -17.12 2.29
N PRO A 29 -0.34 -16.64 1.06
CA PRO A 29 -1.52 -17.02 0.30
C PRO A 29 -1.47 -18.52 -0.07
N GLU A 30 -2.63 -19.11 -0.32
CA GLU A 30 -2.73 -20.52 -0.77
C GLU A 30 -2.23 -20.74 -2.19
N ARG A 31 -2.22 -19.66 -2.97
CA ARG A 31 -1.73 -19.59 -4.35
C ARG A 31 -0.78 -18.42 -4.46
N GLN A 32 0.17 -18.49 -5.38
CA GLN A 32 1.01 -17.33 -5.66
C GLN A 32 0.15 -16.17 -6.18
N VAL A 33 0.50 -14.95 -5.74
CA VAL A 33 -0.24 -13.72 -6.02
C VAL A 33 0.73 -12.71 -6.65
N ALA A 34 0.63 -12.51 -7.96
CA ALA A 34 1.64 -11.74 -8.69
C ALA A 34 1.12 -10.96 -9.90
N PHE A 35 1.77 -9.83 -10.19
CA PHE A 35 1.81 -9.29 -11.55
C PHE A 35 2.84 -10.01 -12.40
N ARG A 36 4.03 -10.24 -11.81
CA ARG A 36 5.20 -10.78 -12.48
C ARG A 36 5.84 -11.87 -11.62
N LEU A 37 6.22 -12.99 -12.22
CA LEU A 37 6.70 -14.17 -11.51
C LEU A 37 8.08 -13.94 -10.86
N GLU A 38 8.92 -13.16 -11.50
CA GLU A 38 10.30 -12.87 -11.09
C GLU A 38 10.40 -12.04 -9.81
N HIS A 39 9.32 -11.37 -9.39
CA HIS A 39 9.27 -10.55 -8.18
C HIS A 39 8.51 -11.22 -7.04
N ILE A 40 8.19 -12.52 -7.14
CA ILE A 40 7.55 -13.26 -6.05
C ILE A 40 8.56 -13.46 -4.92
N ALA A 41 8.19 -12.98 -3.72
CA ALA A 41 9.00 -13.17 -2.52
C ALA A 41 9.07 -14.67 -2.16
N MET A 42 10.28 -15.22 -2.04
CA MET A 42 10.48 -16.61 -1.59
C MET A 42 10.35 -16.76 -0.07
N GLU A 43 10.66 -15.69 0.65
CA GLU A 43 10.58 -15.62 2.11
C GLU A 43 9.80 -14.37 2.54
N LYS A 44 9.64 -14.19 3.85
CA LYS A 44 9.01 -12.98 4.37
C LYS A 44 9.97 -11.82 4.12
N THR A 45 9.57 -10.87 3.29
CA THR A 45 10.40 -9.73 2.89
C THR A 45 9.90 -8.45 3.54
N MET A 46 10.79 -7.66 4.12
CA MET A 46 10.48 -6.28 4.52
C MET A 46 11.10 -5.30 3.53
N LEU A 47 10.32 -4.29 3.16
CA LEU A 47 10.75 -3.19 2.31
C LEU A 47 10.42 -1.87 2.98
N LEU A 48 11.12 -0.83 2.58
CA LEU A 48 10.93 0.52 3.07
C LEU A 48 10.65 1.46 1.92
N LEU A 49 9.44 2.00 1.89
CA LEU A 49 9.05 3.07 0.97
C LEU A 49 9.32 4.42 1.64
N ARG A 50 10.13 5.27 1.00
CA ARG A 50 10.40 6.65 1.47
C ARG A 50 10.07 7.67 0.39
N PRO A 51 9.43 8.80 0.75
CA PRO A 51 9.41 9.98 -0.12
C PRO A 51 10.85 10.42 -0.38
N HIS A 52 11.20 10.58 -1.65
CA HIS A 52 12.52 11.07 -2.05
C HIS A 52 12.45 12.53 -2.53
N GLY A 53 11.48 12.82 -3.40
CA GLY A 53 11.48 14.04 -4.22
C GLY A 53 12.68 14.05 -5.16
N ASP A 54 12.47 14.32 -6.44
CA ASP A 54 13.57 14.53 -7.39
C ASP A 54 13.30 15.76 -8.26
N PRO A 55 14.30 16.28 -9.00
CA PRO A 55 14.11 17.47 -9.84
C PRO A 55 13.03 17.32 -10.93
N GLN A 56 12.65 16.08 -11.28
CA GLN A 56 11.63 15.77 -12.29
C GLN A 56 10.22 15.62 -11.66
N SER A 57 10.14 15.31 -10.36
CA SER A 57 8.90 15.11 -9.61
C SER A 57 9.10 15.35 -8.10
N ASP A 58 8.42 16.37 -7.58
CA ASP A 58 8.27 16.62 -6.12
C ASP A 58 7.60 15.43 -5.40
N HIS A 59 6.98 14.55 -6.18
CA HIS A 59 6.27 13.39 -5.75
C HIS A 59 7.00 12.09 -6.14
N ALA A 60 8.30 11.92 -5.89
CA ALA A 60 8.98 10.63 -6.09
C ALA A 60 9.05 9.78 -4.81
N TYR A 61 9.03 8.45 -4.93
CA TYR A 61 9.31 7.48 -3.86
C TYR A 61 10.50 6.59 -4.23
N LYS A 62 11.30 6.24 -3.23
CA LYS A 62 12.32 5.18 -3.29
C LYS A 62 11.90 4.02 -2.41
N ILE A 63 12.07 2.81 -2.90
CA ILE A 63 11.75 1.58 -2.18
C ILE A 63 13.04 0.78 -2.03
N SER A 64 13.42 0.48 -0.80
CA SER A 64 14.64 -0.24 -0.47
C SER A 64 14.36 -1.51 0.33
N ASP A 65 15.29 -2.46 0.27
CA ASP A 65 15.30 -3.65 1.12
C ASP A 65 15.72 -3.31 2.57
N GLU A 66 15.81 -4.35 3.41
CA GLU A 66 16.23 -4.23 4.81
C GLU A 66 17.67 -3.71 4.97
N GLN A 67 18.52 -3.96 3.98
CA GLN A 67 19.91 -3.51 3.93
C GLN A 67 20.02 -2.07 3.40
N GLY A 68 18.92 -1.48 2.93
CA GLY A 68 18.87 -0.13 2.36
C GLY A 68 19.21 -0.08 0.87
N SER A 69 19.37 -1.22 0.20
CA SER A 69 19.61 -1.27 -1.24
C SER A 69 18.32 -0.94 -2.00
N PRO A 70 18.37 -0.10 -3.05
CA PRO A 70 17.18 0.24 -3.82
C PRO A 70 16.67 -0.98 -4.61
N VAL A 71 15.38 -1.28 -4.44
CA VAL A 71 14.67 -2.36 -5.14
C VAL A 71 13.77 -1.79 -6.23
N PHE A 72 13.05 -0.71 -5.91
CA PHE A 72 12.19 -0.01 -6.87
C PHE A 72 12.27 1.51 -6.69
N ALA A 73 11.88 2.24 -7.73
CA ALA A 73 11.62 3.67 -7.68
C ALA A 73 10.26 3.98 -8.30
N ALA A 74 9.51 4.91 -7.72
CA ALA A 74 8.25 5.39 -8.29
C ALA A 74 8.34 6.91 -8.51
N THR A 75 8.38 7.33 -9.76
CA THR A 75 8.59 8.73 -10.16
C THR A 75 7.41 9.27 -10.95
N GLY A 76 7.00 10.51 -10.70
CA GLY A 76 5.97 11.15 -11.50
C GLY A 76 6.50 11.57 -12.88
N ARG A 77 5.74 11.29 -13.95
CA ARG A 77 6.00 11.92 -15.25
C ARG A 77 5.33 13.30 -15.29
N LYS A 78 6.14 14.35 -15.18
CA LYS A 78 5.68 15.75 -15.29
C LYS A 78 5.51 16.23 -16.75
N TYR A 79 6.25 15.64 -17.70
CA TYR A 79 6.43 16.18 -19.05
C TYR A 79 5.83 15.31 -20.17
N ASN A 80 4.57 14.89 -20.04
CA ASN A 80 3.79 14.31 -21.13
C ASN A 80 2.29 14.59 -20.91
N ASP A 81 1.46 14.36 -21.94
CA ASP A 81 0.01 14.64 -21.97
C ASP A 81 -0.84 14.00 -20.86
N ARG A 82 -0.26 13.17 -19.97
CA ARG A 82 -0.97 12.53 -18.83
C ARG A 82 -0.06 12.42 -17.61
N SER A 83 -0.54 12.90 -16.47
CA SER A 83 0.10 12.71 -15.16
C SER A 83 -0.05 11.25 -14.70
N CYS A 84 1.07 10.51 -14.63
CA CYS A 84 1.13 9.17 -14.04
C CYS A 84 2.38 9.02 -13.17
N ARG A 85 2.41 7.97 -12.35
CA ARG A 85 3.63 7.49 -11.71
C ARG A 85 4.13 6.26 -12.40
N GLU A 86 5.41 6.26 -12.74
CA GLU A 86 6.08 5.12 -13.32
C GLU A 86 6.84 4.38 -12.23
N LEU A 87 6.54 3.11 -12.05
CA LEU A 87 7.33 2.21 -11.21
C LEU A 87 8.47 1.63 -12.04
N ARG A 88 9.69 1.72 -11.53
CA ARG A 88 10.92 1.20 -12.13
C ARG A 88 11.59 0.22 -11.19
N ASP A 89 12.25 -0.80 -11.74
CA ASP A 89 13.12 -1.69 -10.97
C ASP A 89 14.45 -1.00 -10.60
N SER A 90 15.33 -1.75 -9.93
CA SER A 90 16.65 -1.28 -9.49
C SER A 90 17.59 -0.94 -10.66
N SER A 91 17.36 -1.47 -11.86
CA SER A 91 18.09 -1.11 -13.07
C SER A 91 17.58 0.18 -13.72
N GLY A 92 16.42 0.67 -13.28
CA GLY A 92 15.72 1.80 -13.87
C GLY A 92 14.77 1.42 -15.00
N LEU A 93 14.59 0.13 -15.29
CA LEU A 93 13.65 -0.35 -16.29
C LEU A 93 12.21 -0.10 -15.80
N PRO A 94 11.35 0.52 -16.61
CA PRO A 94 9.97 0.75 -16.22
C PRO A 94 9.19 -0.58 -16.20
N LEU A 95 8.46 -0.80 -15.12
CA LEU A 95 7.63 -1.99 -14.90
C LEU A 95 6.16 -1.70 -15.15
N PHE A 96 5.66 -0.59 -14.59
CA PHE A 96 4.23 -0.23 -14.65
C PHE A 96 4.02 1.28 -14.63
N ASP A 97 2.89 1.72 -15.18
CA ASP A 97 2.37 3.08 -14.96
C ASP A 97 1.12 3.05 -14.08
N ILE A 98 1.08 3.92 -13.09
CA ILE A 98 -0.02 4.10 -12.13
C ILE A 98 -0.71 5.44 -12.44
N HIS A 99 -1.98 5.35 -12.80
CA HIS A 99 -2.80 6.48 -13.23
C HIS A 99 -3.94 6.71 -12.25
N THR A 100 -4.21 7.96 -11.90
CA THR A 100 -5.50 8.35 -11.32
C THR A 100 -6.53 8.51 -12.43
N LYS A 101 -7.72 7.91 -12.32
CA LYS A 101 -8.75 8.02 -13.37
C LYS A 101 -9.24 9.46 -13.51
N PRO A 102 -9.24 10.02 -14.74
CA PRO A 102 -9.83 11.33 -14.96
C PRO A 102 -11.35 11.21 -15.18
N PHE A 103 -12.10 12.09 -14.51
CA PHE A 103 -13.50 12.51 -14.76
C PHE A 103 -14.70 11.56 -14.51
N SER A 104 -14.67 10.25 -14.79
CA SER A 104 -15.91 9.42 -14.68
C SER A 104 -16.05 8.61 -13.38
N ASN A 105 -14.94 8.36 -12.69
CA ASN A 105 -14.91 7.69 -11.39
C ASN A 105 -13.68 8.21 -10.64
N ALA A 106 -13.77 9.49 -10.22
CA ALA A 106 -12.65 10.36 -9.85
C ALA A 106 -11.79 9.90 -8.65
N LEU A 107 -12.15 8.78 -8.02
CA LEU A 107 -11.47 8.23 -6.86
C LEU A 107 -10.70 6.93 -7.16
N GLY A 108 -10.70 6.43 -8.41
CA GLY A 108 -10.06 5.16 -8.76
C GLY A 108 -8.67 5.31 -9.39
N TRP A 109 -7.87 4.25 -9.25
CA TRP A 109 -6.58 4.11 -9.91
C TRP A 109 -6.61 3.00 -10.96
N VAL A 110 -5.74 3.13 -11.96
CA VAL A 110 -5.50 2.12 -12.99
C VAL A 110 -4.01 1.90 -13.12
N VAL A 111 -3.61 0.64 -13.23
CA VAL A 111 -2.23 0.23 -13.48
C VAL A 111 -2.15 -0.33 -14.89
N THR A 112 -1.20 0.15 -15.67
CA THR A 112 -0.95 -0.30 -17.04
C THR A 112 0.48 -0.79 -17.23
N LEU A 113 0.71 -1.48 -18.34
CA LEU A 113 2.07 -1.65 -18.86
C LEU A 113 2.71 -0.29 -19.17
N PRO A 114 4.05 -0.18 -19.11
CA PRO A 114 4.76 1.09 -19.33
C PRO A 114 4.45 1.70 -20.69
N GLY A 115 4.25 3.02 -20.72
CA GLY A 115 4.04 3.79 -21.95
C GLY A 115 2.72 3.52 -22.66
N SER A 116 1.85 2.68 -22.09
CA SER A 116 0.58 2.30 -22.70
C SER A 116 -0.54 3.29 -22.34
N LYS A 117 -1.55 3.36 -23.21
CA LYS A 117 -2.80 4.07 -22.88
C LYS A 117 -3.64 3.21 -21.93
N ILE A 118 -4.39 3.88 -21.05
CA ILE A 118 -5.31 3.26 -20.09
C ILE A 118 -6.27 2.25 -20.76
N SER A 119 -6.76 2.56 -21.97
CA SER A 119 -7.69 1.70 -22.71
C SER A 119 -7.09 0.38 -23.20
N ASP A 120 -5.77 0.33 -23.42
CA ASP A 120 -5.17 -0.69 -24.28
C ASP A 120 -4.42 -1.76 -23.48
N ALA A 121 -3.90 -1.42 -22.29
CA ALA A 121 -3.05 -2.32 -21.51
C ALA A 121 -3.28 -2.22 -19.99
N THR A 122 -4.53 -2.12 -19.55
CA THR A 122 -4.86 -2.15 -18.11
C THR A 122 -4.60 -3.55 -17.54
N ILE A 123 -3.72 -3.64 -16.54
CA ILE A 123 -3.41 -4.89 -15.82
C ILE A 123 -4.05 -4.95 -14.44
N ALA A 124 -4.32 -3.79 -13.82
CA ALA A 124 -5.00 -3.71 -12.53
C ALA A 124 -5.86 -2.46 -12.39
N LYS A 125 -6.85 -2.54 -11.51
CA LYS A 125 -7.75 -1.45 -11.15
C LYS A 125 -7.86 -1.39 -9.64
N ALA A 126 -7.78 -0.19 -9.08
CA ALA A 126 -8.04 0.05 -7.68
C ALA A 126 -9.21 1.00 -7.52
N THR A 127 -10.19 0.65 -6.71
CA THR A 127 -11.38 1.48 -6.47
C THR A 127 -11.66 1.58 -4.98
N PRO A 128 -11.81 2.79 -4.43
CA PRO A 128 -12.17 2.95 -3.05
C PRO A 128 -13.60 2.45 -2.83
N LYS A 129 -13.79 1.78 -1.71
CA LYS A 129 -15.06 1.29 -1.21
C LYS A 129 -15.32 1.95 0.13
N LEU A 130 -16.28 2.86 0.14
CA LEU A 130 -16.76 3.47 1.38
C LEU A 130 -17.37 2.37 2.26
N ALA A 131 -16.84 2.24 3.47
CA ALA A 131 -17.47 1.55 4.58
C ALA A 131 -17.87 2.58 5.64
N TRP A 132 -18.80 2.21 6.52
CA TRP A 132 -19.43 3.11 7.49
C TRP A 132 -18.43 3.98 8.29
N ASN A 133 -17.22 3.46 8.57
CA ASN A 133 -16.18 4.14 9.36
C ASN A 133 -14.79 4.15 8.70
N SER A 134 -14.63 3.65 7.47
CA SER A 134 -13.32 3.59 6.79
C SER A 134 -13.45 3.62 5.28
N ILE A 135 -12.42 4.14 4.60
CA ILE A 135 -12.27 3.98 3.16
C ILE A 135 -11.33 2.79 2.95
N ASN A 136 -11.87 1.70 2.45
CA ASN A 136 -11.08 0.54 2.00
C ASN A 136 -10.81 0.68 0.50
N LEU A 137 -9.83 -0.05 -0.01
CA LEU A 137 -9.54 -0.10 -1.45
C LEU A 137 -9.76 -1.54 -1.94
N ILE A 138 -10.54 -1.69 -3.00
CA ILE A 138 -10.68 -2.95 -3.73
C ILE A 138 -9.68 -2.92 -4.87
N PHE A 139 -8.79 -3.90 -4.91
CA PHE A 139 -7.71 -3.98 -5.89
C PHE A 139 -7.89 -5.24 -6.73
N SER A 140 -8.27 -5.08 -8.00
CA SER A 140 -8.56 -6.19 -8.91
C SER A 140 -7.57 -6.23 -10.06
N PHE A 141 -7.05 -7.40 -10.37
CA PHE A 141 -6.04 -7.60 -11.41
C PHE A 141 -6.04 -9.03 -11.96
N ARG A 142 -5.40 -9.22 -13.12
CA ARG A 142 -5.11 -10.56 -13.65
C ARG A 142 -3.86 -11.11 -12.96
N ASN A 143 -3.99 -12.22 -12.25
CA ASN A 143 -2.90 -12.88 -11.54
C ASN A 143 -1.96 -13.57 -12.53
N GLY A 144 -0.74 -13.04 -12.68
CA GLY A 144 0.30 -13.61 -13.54
C GLY A 144 0.75 -15.00 -13.09
N ALA A 145 0.59 -15.33 -11.81
CA ALA A 145 0.88 -16.67 -11.30
C ALA A 145 -0.21 -17.73 -11.59
N ALA A 146 -1.31 -17.33 -12.21
CA ALA A 146 -2.40 -18.23 -12.59
C ALA A 146 -2.49 -18.46 -14.10
N GLU A 147 -1.44 -18.16 -14.87
CA GLU A 147 -1.50 -18.16 -16.34
C GLU A 147 -1.91 -19.52 -16.95
N ASP A 148 -1.52 -20.62 -16.31
CA ASP A 148 -1.86 -21.99 -16.72
C ASP A 148 -3.34 -22.39 -16.45
N ARG A 149 -4.13 -21.52 -15.79
CA ARG A 149 -5.56 -21.80 -15.55
C ARG A 149 -6.36 -21.69 -16.84
N LYS A 150 -7.36 -22.57 -16.98
CA LYS A 150 -8.15 -22.70 -18.21
C LYS A 150 -9.17 -21.57 -18.41
N SER A 151 -9.74 -21.03 -17.33
CA SER A 151 -10.74 -19.95 -17.37
C SER A 151 -10.07 -18.60 -17.07
N GLU A 152 -10.51 -17.54 -17.74
CA GLU A 152 -10.04 -16.18 -17.47
C GLU A 152 -10.58 -15.65 -16.14
N GLU A 153 -11.77 -16.09 -15.71
CA GLU A 153 -12.32 -15.77 -14.40
C GLU A 153 -11.42 -16.29 -13.27
N ASP A 154 -10.85 -17.48 -13.44
CA ASP A 154 -9.90 -18.07 -12.49
C ASP A 154 -8.54 -17.34 -12.44
N LYS A 155 -8.22 -16.57 -13.48
CA LYS A 155 -7.02 -15.72 -13.54
C LYS A 155 -7.25 -14.38 -12.89
N GLN A 156 -8.49 -13.97 -12.66
CA GLN A 156 -8.80 -12.69 -12.04
C GLN A 156 -8.75 -12.81 -10.52
N LEU A 157 -8.00 -11.91 -9.88
CA LEU A 157 -7.85 -11.85 -8.43
C LEU A 157 -8.31 -10.49 -7.91
N THR A 158 -8.96 -10.49 -6.74
CA THR A 158 -9.35 -9.27 -6.04
C THR A 158 -8.84 -9.30 -4.61
N LEU A 159 -8.02 -8.31 -4.27
CA LEU A 159 -7.53 -8.05 -2.92
C LEU A 159 -8.35 -6.93 -2.30
N THR A 160 -8.50 -7.00 -0.98
CA THR A 160 -9.05 -5.89 -0.19
C THR A 160 -7.93 -5.27 0.62
N VAL A 161 -7.65 -4.00 0.38
CA VAL A 161 -6.75 -3.20 1.22
C VAL A 161 -7.60 -2.51 2.28
N LYS A 162 -7.47 -2.95 3.53
CA LYS A 162 -8.21 -2.43 4.67
C LYS A 162 -7.38 -1.40 5.41
N LYS A 163 -7.91 -0.19 5.56
CA LYS A 163 -7.28 0.83 6.40
C LYS A 163 -7.61 0.56 7.87
N HIS A 164 -6.59 0.53 8.71
CA HIS A 164 -6.71 0.43 10.16
C HIS A 164 -6.05 1.62 10.83
N GLY A 165 -6.41 1.86 12.08
CA GLY A 165 -5.82 2.92 12.90
C GLY A 165 -6.24 4.34 12.49
N GLU A 166 -6.39 5.21 13.49
CA GLU A 166 -6.61 6.64 13.28
C GLU A 166 -5.29 7.43 13.37
N ALA A 167 -4.35 6.96 14.20
CA ALA A 167 -3.14 7.68 14.58
C ALA A 167 -1.92 7.46 13.67
N LEU A 168 -1.81 6.31 13.01
CA LEU A 168 -0.77 6.00 12.00
C LEU A 168 -1.42 5.53 10.69
N ALA A 169 -0.80 5.79 9.54
CA ALA A 169 -1.23 5.19 8.27
C ALA A 169 -0.92 3.69 8.32
N PHE A 170 -1.95 2.87 8.17
CA PHE A 170 -1.80 1.44 8.43
C PHE A 170 -2.81 0.68 7.57
N PHE A 171 -2.31 -0.28 6.79
CA PHE A 171 -3.09 -0.97 5.77
C PHE A 171 -2.80 -2.47 5.77
N ASP A 172 -3.86 -3.26 5.77
CA ASP A 172 -3.80 -4.71 5.61
C ASP A 172 -4.20 -5.08 4.18
N ILE A 173 -3.32 -5.75 3.43
CA ILE A 173 -3.64 -6.30 2.10
C ILE A 173 -4.15 -7.73 2.29
N VAL A 174 -5.43 -7.94 2.00
CA VAL A 174 -6.17 -9.17 2.31
C VAL A 174 -6.53 -9.94 1.05
N ASP A 175 -6.21 -11.24 1.03
CA ASP A 175 -6.72 -12.24 0.09
C ASP A 175 -7.67 -13.17 0.85
N GLY A 176 -8.97 -13.08 0.58
CA GLY A 176 -10.00 -13.88 1.26
C GLY A 176 -10.00 -13.69 2.78
N ASP A 177 -9.48 -14.68 3.50
CA ASP A 177 -9.50 -14.81 4.96
C ASP A 177 -8.15 -14.50 5.64
N ARG A 178 -7.14 -14.07 4.88
CA ARG A 178 -5.79 -13.83 5.41
C ARG A 178 -5.20 -12.52 4.91
N ARG A 179 -4.36 -11.92 5.75
CA ARG A 179 -3.51 -10.80 5.33
C ARG A 179 -2.27 -11.39 4.66
N ILE A 180 -1.99 -10.96 3.44
CA ILE A 180 -0.83 -11.42 2.66
C ILE A 180 0.30 -10.39 2.64
N ALA A 181 -0.01 -9.13 2.95
CA ALA A 181 0.97 -8.08 3.14
C ALA A 181 0.42 -6.97 4.04
N GLU A 182 1.31 -6.19 4.64
CA GLU A 182 1.02 -5.14 5.60
C GLU A 182 1.83 -3.89 5.28
N LEU A 183 1.19 -2.72 5.33
CA LEU A 183 1.82 -1.44 5.09
C LEU A 183 1.62 -0.56 6.31
N CYS A 184 2.71 -0.11 6.93
CA CYS A 184 2.68 0.64 8.18
C CYS A 184 3.48 1.92 8.05
N GLU A 185 2.96 3.04 8.55
CA GLU A 185 3.75 4.26 8.72
C GLU A 185 4.95 3.97 9.62
N SER A 186 6.14 4.18 9.07
CA SER A 186 7.37 3.78 9.72
C SER A 186 7.70 4.72 10.87
N ILE A 187 7.83 4.17 12.08
CA ILE A 187 8.12 4.98 13.27
C ILE A 187 9.55 5.49 13.24
N THR A 188 10.49 4.65 12.80
CA THR A 188 11.93 4.95 12.76
C THR A 188 12.29 5.94 11.67
N HIS A 189 11.55 5.95 10.56
CA HIS A 189 11.91 6.72 9.37
C HIS A 189 11.09 7.99 9.16
N ASN A 190 10.19 8.32 10.09
CA ASN A 190 9.43 9.57 10.08
C ASN A 190 9.75 10.37 11.36
N GLU A 191 10.80 11.19 11.30
CA GLU A 191 11.32 11.98 12.43
C GLU A 191 10.28 12.87 13.13
N LYS A 192 9.22 13.29 12.39
CA LYS A 192 8.20 14.23 12.87
C LYS A 192 6.94 13.57 13.42
N LEU A 193 6.90 12.24 13.59
CA LEU A 193 5.72 11.55 14.13
C LEU A 193 5.37 11.98 15.55
N VAL A 194 6.38 12.19 16.39
CA VAL A 194 6.21 12.57 17.81
C VAL A 194 5.70 14.01 17.97
N LEU A 195 5.86 14.85 16.94
CA LEU A 195 5.65 16.30 17.03
C LEU A 195 4.37 16.81 16.35
N ARG A 196 3.55 15.93 15.72
CA ARG A 196 2.39 16.38 14.93
C ARG A 196 1.05 16.24 15.66
N ARG A 197 0.27 17.33 15.69
CA ARG A 197 -1.17 17.31 16.00
C ARG A 197 -1.92 16.55 14.90
N MET A 198 -2.93 15.78 15.32
CA MET A 198 -3.74 14.81 14.55
C MET A 198 -4.31 15.21 13.17
N LYS A 199 -4.25 16.48 12.75
CA LYS A 199 -4.77 16.89 11.43
C LYS A 199 -3.74 16.66 10.34
N ARG A 200 -3.83 15.48 9.70
CA ARG A 200 -3.10 15.17 8.48
C ARG A 200 -3.70 15.98 7.32
N GLY A 201 -3.00 17.00 6.85
CA GLY A 201 -3.35 17.71 5.61
C GLY A 201 -3.07 16.83 4.38
N GLY A 202 -3.69 17.18 3.25
CA GLY A 202 -3.65 16.39 2.00
C GLY A 202 -2.29 16.18 1.33
N ASN A 203 -1.20 16.80 1.84
CA ASN A 203 0.15 16.66 1.27
C ASN A 203 1.11 15.84 2.16
N HIS A 204 0.60 15.12 3.17
CA HIS A 204 1.46 14.27 4.01
C HIS A 204 1.81 12.97 3.29
N ARG A 205 3.11 12.78 3.02
CA ARG A 205 3.67 11.57 2.42
C ARG A 205 4.60 10.92 3.44
N PRO A 206 4.14 9.91 4.20
CA PRO A 206 4.99 9.24 5.17
C PRO A 206 5.94 8.23 4.51
N ALA A 207 7.04 7.91 5.18
CA ALA A 207 7.73 6.65 4.95
C ALA A 207 6.87 5.48 5.45
N LEU A 208 6.81 4.38 4.69
CA LEU A 208 6.06 3.17 5.02
C LEU A 208 6.98 1.95 5.10
N ASP A 209 6.85 1.17 6.16
CA ASP A 209 7.38 -0.19 6.23
C ASP A 209 6.37 -1.14 5.57
N LEU A 210 6.84 -1.95 4.63
CA LEU A 210 6.06 -2.92 3.87
C LEU A 210 6.51 -4.32 4.31
N ILE A 211 5.59 -5.15 4.77
CA ILE A 211 5.86 -6.54 5.12
C ILE A 211 5.11 -7.42 4.12
N VAL A 212 5.84 -8.23 3.36
CA VAL A 212 5.31 -9.09 2.31
C VAL A 212 5.47 -10.55 2.71
N SER A 213 4.38 -11.32 2.67
CA SER A 213 4.45 -12.76 2.92
C SER A 213 5.10 -13.50 1.74
N PRO A 214 5.73 -14.67 1.98
CA PRO A 214 6.19 -15.55 0.91
C PRO A 214 5.06 -15.86 -0.08
N GLY A 215 5.39 -16.00 -1.37
CA GLY A 215 4.43 -16.29 -2.44
C GLY A 215 3.67 -15.07 -2.96
N VAL A 216 4.01 -13.86 -2.51
CA VAL A 216 3.42 -12.60 -2.96
C VAL A 216 4.48 -11.79 -3.73
N ASP A 217 4.06 -11.18 -4.84
CA ASP A 217 4.89 -10.28 -5.64
C ASP A 217 5.14 -8.95 -4.92
N ILE A 218 6.43 -8.63 -4.71
CA ILE A 218 6.85 -7.39 -4.05
C ILE A 218 6.54 -6.14 -4.89
N SER A 219 6.53 -6.26 -6.22
CA SER A 219 6.19 -5.16 -7.13
C SER A 219 4.69 -4.82 -7.05
N LEU A 220 3.83 -5.84 -6.93
CA LEU A 220 2.39 -5.68 -6.69
C LEU A 220 2.13 -4.92 -5.38
N VAL A 221 2.77 -5.33 -4.28
CA VAL A 221 2.62 -4.66 -2.98
C VAL A 221 3.14 -3.23 -3.06
N THR A 222 4.25 -3.00 -3.77
CA THR A 222 4.82 -1.67 -3.98
C THR A 222 3.86 -0.76 -4.74
N VAL A 223 3.19 -1.24 -5.79
CA VAL A 223 2.16 -0.49 -6.52
C VAL A 223 1.02 -0.08 -5.59
N ILE A 224 0.52 -1.01 -4.76
CA ILE A 224 -0.53 -0.70 -3.78
C ILE A 224 -0.03 0.35 -2.78
N ALA A 225 1.20 0.24 -2.31
CA ALA A 225 1.81 1.17 -1.38
C ALA A 225 1.89 2.60 -1.94
N VAL A 226 2.29 2.73 -3.22
CA VAL A 226 2.30 4.02 -3.92
C VAL A 226 0.88 4.59 -4.03
N ILE A 227 -0.11 3.76 -4.38
CA ILE A 227 -1.51 4.18 -4.49
C ILE A 227 -2.06 4.71 -3.17
N VAL A 228 -1.82 4.03 -2.04
CA VAL A 228 -2.36 4.47 -0.73
C VAL A 228 -1.57 5.61 -0.08
N SER A 229 -0.39 5.94 -0.63
CA SER A 229 0.45 7.05 -0.18
C SER A 229 0.17 8.36 -0.92
N ASP A 230 -0.63 8.29 -1.98
CA ASP A 230 -1.08 9.42 -2.81
C ASP A 230 -2.44 9.94 -2.38
#